data_AF-A0A4P8PV57-F1
#
_entry.id   AF-A0A4P8PV57-F1
#
_cell.length_a   1.000
_cell.length_b   1.000
_cell.length_c   1.000
_cell.angle_alpha   90.00
_cell.angle_beta   90.00
_cell.angle_gamma   90.00
#
_symmetry.space_group_name_H-M   'P 1'
#
loop_
_entity.id
_entity.type
_entity.pdbx_description
1 polymer ?
#
loop_
_entity_poly.entity_id
_entity_poly.type
_entity_poly.pdbx_seq_one_letter_code
_entity_poly.pdbx_strand_id
1 'polypeptide(L)'
;MPRATARVCLEPGCPAIIRKGNRCSEHQRARDAHQRATTPTKVTRTAAERKRRKTAVDAHRAVHGDWCPGFEVPAHPSDRLTADHLTPIALGGAPDGPLGVLCVSCNARKGARVIQGHATKTRGTA
;
A
#
# COMPACT_ATOMS: atom_id res chain seq x y z
N MET A 1 -0.44 -12.34 -36.18
CA MET A 1 0.04 -10.98 -36.52
C MET A 1 1.13 -10.57 -35.53
N PRO A 2 2.42 -10.54 -35.89
CA PRO A 2 3.44 -9.96 -35.03
C PRO A 2 3.13 -8.48 -34.84
N ARG A 3 2.97 -8.02 -33.59
CA ARG A 3 2.74 -6.61 -33.30
C ARG A 3 4.01 -5.83 -33.62
N ALA A 4 3.88 -4.73 -34.36
CA ALA A 4 4.97 -3.78 -34.54
C ALA A 4 5.55 -3.42 -33.16
N THR A 5 6.81 -3.80 -32.95
CA THR A 5 7.51 -3.59 -31.68
C THR A 5 7.97 -2.14 -31.54
N ALA A 6 8.19 -1.46 -32.67
CA ALA A 6 8.50 -0.05 -32.75
C ALA A 6 7.21 0.78 -32.80
N ARG A 7 7.11 1.77 -31.91
CA ARG A 7 6.04 2.78 -31.91
C ARG A 7 6.60 4.15 -31.58
N VAL A 8 5.90 5.20 -31.96
CA VAL A 8 6.25 6.57 -31.54
C VAL A 8 5.93 6.74 -30.04
N CYS A 9 6.71 7.56 -29.35
CA CYS A 9 6.42 7.98 -27.99
C CYS A 9 5.00 8.57 -27.89
N LEU A 10 4.29 8.25 -26.81
CA LEU A 10 2.93 8.76 -26.56
C LEU A 10 2.91 10.26 -26.20
N GLU A 11 4.05 10.88 -25.90
CA GLU A 11 4.09 12.30 -25.55
C GLU A 11 3.85 13.16 -26.80
N PRO A 12 2.88 14.10 -26.78
CA PRO A 12 2.62 14.97 -27.91
C PRO A 12 3.88 15.72 -28.37
N GLY A 13 4.19 15.64 -29.66
CA GLY A 13 5.35 16.32 -30.25
C GLY A 13 6.69 15.60 -30.08
N CYS A 14 6.75 14.43 -29.43
CA CYS A 14 7.98 13.66 -29.31
C CYS A 14 8.16 12.68 -30.50
N PRO A 15 9.18 12.85 -31.36
CA PRO A 15 9.40 11.98 -32.52
C PRO A 15 10.10 10.65 -32.18
N ALA A 16 10.41 10.40 -30.90
CA ALA A 16 11.22 9.24 -30.51
C ALA A 16 10.51 7.90 -30.80
N ILE A 17 11.23 6.98 -31.46
CA ILE A 17 10.75 5.63 -31.74
C ILE A 17 11.21 4.69 -30.61
N ILE A 18 10.26 4.04 -29.96
CA ILE A 18 10.49 3.14 -28.81
C ILE A 18 10.15 1.69 -29.18
N ARG A 19 10.94 0.75 -28.65
CA ARG A 19 10.73 -0.69 -28.85
C ARG A 19 10.00 -1.39 -27.70
N LYS A 20 9.89 -0.73 -26.55
CA LYS A 20 9.27 -1.25 -25.31
C LYS A 20 8.64 -0.10 -24.52
N GLY A 21 7.50 -0.35 -23.87
CA GLY A 21 6.77 0.70 -23.15
C GLY A 21 6.10 1.70 -24.10
N ASN A 22 5.36 2.66 -23.58
CA ASN A 22 4.58 3.64 -24.37
C ASN A 22 5.21 5.04 -24.44
N ARG A 23 6.32 5.27 -23.74
CA ARG A 23 7.08 6.53 -23.74
C ARG A 23 8.57 6.26 -23.89
N CYS A 24 9.31 7.24 -24.40
CA CYS A 24 10.76 7.22 -24.31
C CYS A 24 11.21 7.32 -22.84
N SER A 25 12.47 6.98 -22.57
CA SER A 25 13.02 6.96 -21.21
C SER A 25 12.87 8.30 -20.48
N GLU A 26 13.02 9.41 -21.19
CA GLU A 26 12.86 10.77 -20.67
C GLU A 26 11.42 11.07 -20.23
N HIS A 27 10.44 10.93 -21.14
CA HIS A 27 9.04 11.16 -20.81
C HIS A 27 8.50 10.14 -19.80
N GLN A 28 9.04 8.91 -19.79
CA GLN A 28 8.74 7.94 -18.74
C GLN A 28 9.24 8.44 -17.37
N ARG A 29 10.49 8.95 -17.28
CA ARG A 29 11.03 9.53 -16.05
C ARG A 29 10.23 10.75 -15.59
N ALA A 30 9.85 11.65 -16.50
CA ALA A 30 9.03 12.82 -16.17
C ALA A 30 7.65 12.42 -15.63
N ARG A 31 6.99 11.45 -16.28
CA ARG A 31 5.71 10.90 -15.80
C ARG A 31 5.86 10.21 -14.44
N ASP A 32 6.96 9.51 -14.21
CA ASP A 32 7.21 8.84 -12.94
C ASP A 32 7.52 9.85 -11.82
N ALA A 33 8.26 10.92 -12.12
CA ALA A 33 8.50 12.03 -11.21
C ALA A 33 7.19 12.74 -10.84
N HIS A 34 6.35 13.08 -11.82
CA HIS A 34 5.03 13.66 -11.59
C HIS A 34 4.15 12.75 -10.73
N GLN A 35 4.10 11.46 -11.04
CA GLN A 35 3.33 10.50 -10.24
C GLN A 35 3.85 10.37 -8.80
N ARG A 36 5.18 10.44 -8.58
CA ARG A 36 5.74 10.46 -7.22
C ARG A 36 5.36 11.75 -6.48
N ALA A 37 5.36 12.89 -7.15
CA ALA A 37 4.97 14.17 -6.54
C ALA A 37 3.47 14.24 -6.21
N THR A 38 2.61 13.69 -7.08
CA THR A 38 1.15 13.89 -7.01
C THR A 38 0.38 12.70 -6.44
N THR A 39 0.97 11.50 -6.38
CA THR A 39 0.31 10.29 -5.88
C THR A 39 1.04 9.76 -4.64
N PRO A 40 0.61 10.16 -3.43
CA PRO A 40 1.26 9.77 -2.17
C PRO A 40 1.37 8.25 -2.00
N THR A 41 0.40 7.49 -2.50
CA THR A 41 0.37 6.02 -2.44
C THR A 41 1.45 5.34 -3.30
N LYS A 42 2.02 6.03 -4.30
CA LYS A 42 3.12 5.50 -5.12
C LYS A 42 4.48 5.73 -4.48
N VAL A 43 4.62 6.78 -3.67
CA VAL A 43 5.86 7.08 -2.93
C VAL A 43 6.16 5.99 -1.89
N THR A 44 5.13 5.39 -1.30
CA THR A 44 5.29 4.38 -0.25
C THR A 44 5.44 2.95 -0.76
N ARG A 45 5.39 2.69 -2.07
CA ARG A 45 5.57 1.33 -2.62
C ARG A 45 7.04 0.90 -2.69
N THR A 46 7.83 1.23 -1.67
CA THR A 46 9.28 0.92 -1.60
C THR A 46 9.54 -0.46 -0.98
N ALA A 47 10.75 -0.99 -1.17
CA ALA A 47 11.18 -2.20 -0.48
C ALA A 47 11.22 -2.01 1.05
N ALA A 48 11.58 -0.80 1.51
CA ALA A 48 11.60 -0.46 2.93
C ALA A 48 10.20 -0.52 3.56
N GLU A 49 9.18 0.05 2.91
CA GLU A 49 7.80 -0.02 3.42
C GLU A 49 7.26 -1.44 3.40
N ARG A 50 7.59 -2.24 2.37
CA ARG A 50 7.24 -3.66 2.34
C ARG A 50 7.84 -4.43 3.53
N LYS A 51 9.11 -4.16 3.86
CA LYS A 51 9.78 -4.73 5.03
C LYS A 51 9.08 -4.29 6.31
N ARG A 52 8.78 -2.99 6.45
CA ARG A 52 8.09 -2.41 7.61
C ARG A 52 6.72 -3.05 7.86
N ARG A 53 5.90 -3.19 6.81
CA ARG A 53 4.60 -3.87 6.89
C ARG A 53 4.74 -5.34 7.30
N LYS A 54 5.73 -6.06 6.75
CA LYS A 54 6.00 -7.44 7.17
C LYS A 54 6.38 -7.50 8.65
N THR A 55 7.30 -6.65 9.10
CA THR A 55 7.71 -6.57 10.51
C THR A 55 6.53 -6.30 11.44
N ALA A 56 5.60 -5.42 11.06
CA ALA A 56 4.40 -5.15 11.85
C ALA A 56 3.50 -6.40 11.98
N VAL A 57 3.31 -7.15 10.89
CA VAL A 57 2.54 -8.40 10.92
C VAL A 57 3.25 -9.48 11.74
N ASP A 58 4.56 -9.64 11.58
CA ASP A 58 5.36 -10.61 12.34
C ASP A 58 5.30 -10.31 13.85
N ALA A 59 5.45 -9.03 14.23
CA ALA A 59 5.35 -8.59 15.62
C ALA A 59 3.95 -8.83 16.20
N HIS A 60 2.90 -8.55 15.43
CA HIS A 60 1.52 -8.85 15.84
C HIS A 60 1.32 -10.34 16.07
N ARG A 61 1.80 -11.19 15.15
CA ARG A 61 1.72 -12.65 15.28
C ARG A 61 2.46 -13.17 16.50
N ALA A 62 3.60 -12.60 16.84
CA ALA A 62 4.36 -13.01 18.03
C ALA A 62 3.59 -12.77 19.34
N VAL A 63 2.72 -11.75 19.39
CA VAL A 63 1.97 -11.39 20.61
C VAL A 63 0.56 -11.98 20.62
N HIS A 64 -0.11 -12.01 19.46
CA HIS A 64 -1.55 -12.32 19.35
C HIS A 64 -1.84 -13.56 18.50
N GLY A 65 -0.83 -14.16 17.86
CA GLY A 65 -1.02 -15.20 16.85
C GLY A 65 -1.76 -14.68 15.61
N ASP A 66 -2.45 -15.60 14.93
CA ASP A 66 -3.28 -15.30 13.76
C ASP A 66 -4.66 -14.75 14.18
N TRP A 67 -4.65 -13.67 14.95
CA TRP A 67 -5.85 -13.01 15.47
C TRP A 67 -6.04 -11.63 14.84
N CYS A 68 -7.17 -11.41 14.17
CA CYS A 68 -7.54 -10.11 13.63
C CYS A 68 -8.30 -9.28 14.68
N PRO A 69 -7.92 -8.02 14.94
CA PRO A 69 -8.69 -7.11 15.81
C PRO A 69 -10.11 -6.81 15.31
N GLY A 70 -10.35 -6.99 14.01
CA GLY A 70 -11.63 -6.67 13.36
C GLY A 70 -11.74 -5.20 12.96
N PHE A 71 -12.51 -4.94 11.91
CA PHE A 71 -12.91 -3.60 11.50
C PHE A 71 -14.38 -3.62 11.13
N GLU A 72 -15.21 -2.91 11.89
CA GLU A 72 -16.69 -2.96 11.84
C GLU A 72 -17.28 -4.36 12.02
N VAL A 73 -16.47 -5.28 12.56
CA VAL A 73 -16.84 -6.64 12.93
C VAL A 73 -16.06 -7.00 14.20
N PRO A 74 -16.55 -7.96 15.01
CA PRO A 74 -15.80 -8.46 16.16
C PRO A 74 -14.43 -9.02 15.79
N ALA A 75 -13.51 -9.01 16.75
CA ALA A 75 -12.21 -9.63 16.61
C ALA A 75 -12.34 -11.15 16.39
N HIS A 76 -11.53 -11.72 15.50
CA HIS A 76 -11.70 -13.10 15.00
C HIS A 76 -10.37 -13.71 14.54
N PRO A 77 -10.25 -15.05 14.51
CA PRO A 77 -9.07 -15.70 13.95
C PRO A 77 -8.96 -15.46 12.43
N SER A 78 -7.74 -15.26 11.94
CA SER A 78 -7.43 -15.11 10.52
C SER A 78 -5.95 -15.38 10.25
N ASP A 79 -5.67 -16.32 9.36
CA ASP A 79 -4.34 -16.69 8.88
C ASP A 79 -3.71 -15.64 7.95
N ARG A 80 -4.52 -14.88 7.21
CA ARG A 80 -4.06 -13.86 6.25
C ARG A 80 -4.14 -12.45 6.81
N LEU A 81 -3.09 -12.07 7.54
CA LEU A 81 -2.92 -10.73 8.10
C LEU A 81 -2.14 -9.78 7.18
N THR A 82 -2.50 -8.50 7.24
CA THR A 82 -1.90 -7.41 6.48
C THR A 82 -1.70 -6.20 7.39
N ALA A 83 -0.69 -5.38 7.09
CA ALA A 83 -0.47 -4.12 7.79
C ALA A 83 -0.77 -2.95 6.86
N ASP A 84 -1.47 -1.95 7.40
CA ASP A 84 -1.80 -0.71 6.70
C ASP A 84 -1.81 0.49 7.65
N HIS A 85 -1.62 1.69 7.11
CA HIS A 85 -1.54 2.92 7.91
C HIS A 85 -2.82 3.17 8.70
N LEU A 86 -2.71 3.47 10.00
CA LEU A 86 -3.88 3.78 10.83
C LEU A 86 -4.67 4.97 10.26
N THR A 87 -3.94 6.02 9.90
CA THR A 87 -4.44 7.14 9.09
C THR A 87 -3.95 6.96 7.65
N PRO A 88 -4.86 6.73 6.69
CA PRO A 88 -4.46 6.53 5.30
C PRO A 88 -3.71 7.74 4.74
N ILE A 89 -2.67 7.47 3.95
CA ILE A 89 -1.84 8.51 3.33
C ILE A 89 -2.68 9.40 2.40
N ALA A 90 -3.69 8.82 1.74
CA ALA A 90 -4.62 9.56 0.89
C ALA A 90 -5.43 10.64 1.65
N LEU A 91 -5.59 10.49 2.97
CA LEU A 91 -6.25 11.45 3.85
C LEU A 91 -5.25 12.33 4.64
N GLY A 92 -4.00 12.44 4.16
CA GLY A 92 -2.96 13.24 4.81
C GLY A 92 -2.20 12.50 5.93
N GLY A 93 -2.38 11.18 6.06
CA GLY A 93 -1.57 10.37 6.97
C GLY A 93 -0.08 10.38 6.60
N ALA A 94 0.79 10.38 7.61
CA ALA A 94 2.22 10.32 7.40
C ALA A 94 2.64 9.01 6.67
N PRO A 95 3.46 9.08 5.60
CA PRO A 95 3.97 7.90 4.89
C PRO A 95 4.69 6.87 5.78
N ASP A 96 5.33 7.34 6.84
CA ASP A 96 6.02 6.60 7.89
C ASP A 96 5.21 6.49 9.19
N GLY A 97 3.94 6.93 9.15
CA GLY A 97 3.01 6.87 10.27
C GLY A 97 2.72 5.45 10.75
N PRO A 98 2.06 5.32 11.91
CA PRO A 98 1.83 4.02 12.55
C PRO A 98 1.01 3.08 11.67
N LEU A 99 1.35 1.79 11.73
CA LEU A 99 0.65 0.72 11.03
C LEU A 99 -0.27 -0.03 11.99
N GLY A 100 -1.48 -0.35 11.55
CA GLY A 100 -2.36 -1.31 12.19
C GLY A 100 -2.39 -2.62 11.42
N VAL A 101 -2.61 -3.73 12.12
CA VAL A 101 -2.72 -5.07 11.53
C VAL A 101 -4.19 -5.49 11.45
N LEU A 102 -4.63 -5.89 10.27
CA LEU A 102 -5.96 -6.42 9.99
C LEU A 102 -5.87 -7.59 9.02
N CYS A 103 -6.84 -8.49 9.05
CA CYS A 103 -6.99 -9.49 7.98
C CYS A 103 -7.29 -8.84 6.63
N VAL A 104 -7.03 -9.54 5.54
CA VAL A 104 -7.26 -9.04 4.17
C VAL A 104 -8.69 -8.52 3.99
N SER A 105 -9.70 -9.21 4.52
CA SER A 105 -11.11 -8.81 4.39
C SER A 105 -11.44 -7.56 5.19
N CYS A 106 -10.95 -7.43 6.42
CA CYS A 106 -11.14 -6.22 7.23
C CYS A 106 -10.37 -5.03 6.66
N ASN A 107 -9.17 -5.26 6.13
CA ASN A 107 -8.39 -4.21 5.49
C ASN A 107 -9.05 -3.71 4.20
N ALA A 108 -9.61 -4.63 3.40
CA ALA A 108 -10.40 -4.29 2.22
C ALA A 108 -11.66 -3.51 2.60
N ARG A 109 -12.38 -3.93 3.66
CA ARG A 109 -13.53 -3.20 4.19
C ARG A 109 -13.14 -1.79 4.61
N LYS A 110 -12.07 -1.63 5.39
CA LYS A 110 -11.57 -0.33 5.85
C LYS A 110 -11.35 0.63 4.69
N GLY A 111 -10.62 0.21 3.65
CA GLY A 111 -10.28 1.08 2.53
C GLY A 111 -9.50 2.33 2.99
N ALA A 112 -9.92 3.51 2.55
CA ALA A 112 -9.31 4.79 2.91
C ALA A 112 -9.84 5.38 4.22
N ARG A 113 -10.52 4.60 5.07
CA ARG A 113 -11.03 5.08 6.36
C ARG A 113 -9.96 5.02 7.46
N VAL A 114 -10.04 5.96 8.39
CA VAL A 114 -9.13 6.00 9.56
C VAL A 114 -9.54 4.92 10.55
N ILE A 115 -8.57 4.17 11.07
CA ILE A 115 -8.81 3.36 12.26
C ILE A 115 -8.61 4.27 13.47
N GLN A 116 -9.71 4.72 14.08
CA GLN A 116 -9.63 5.35 15.40
C GLN A 116 -9.54 4.25 16.46
N GLY A 117 -8.46 4.29 17.24
CA GLY A 117 -8.30 3.59 18.52
C GLY A 117 -8.86 2.17 18.57
N HIS A 118 -8.06 1.18 18.17
CA HIS A 118 -8.19 -0.11 18.85
C HIS A 118 -7.67 0.11 20.26
N ALA A 119 -8.59 0.35 21.20
CA ALA A 119 -8.30 0.14 22.60
C ALA A 119 -7.73 -1.27 22.71
N THR A 120 -6.43 -1.37 22.99
CA THR A 120 -5.83 -2.60 23.49
C THR A 120 -6.53 -2.91 24.80
N LYS A 121 -7.69 -3.58 24.74
CA LYS A 121 -8.23 -4.28 25.90
C LYS A 121 -7.30 -5.47 26.10
N THR A 122 -6.20 -5.21 26.80
CA THR A 122 -5.52 -6.22 27.62
C THR A 122 -6.63 -6.91 28.40
N ARG A 123 -6.91 -8.17 28.04
CA ARG A 123 -7.81 -9.02 28.82
C ARG A 123 -7.19 -9.13 30.20
N GLY A 124 -7.79 -8.46 31.18
CA GLY A 124 -7.55 -8.73 32.59
C GLY A 124 -7.96 -10.18 32.85
N THR A 125 -7.01 -10.98 33.26
CA THR A 125 -7.23 -12.27 33.93
C THR A 125 -7.74 -11.96 35.34
N ALA A 126 -8.96 -12.38 35.62
CA ALA A 126 -9.46 -12.67 36.97
C ALA A 126 -9.49 -14.19 37.13
#